data_AF-A0A9K3KSK4-F1
#
_entry.id   AF-A0A9K3KSK4-F1
#
_cell.length_a   1.000
_cell.length_b   1.000
_cell.length_c   1.000
_cell.angle_alpha   90.00
_cell.angle_beta   90.00
_cell.angle_gamma   90.00
#
_symmetry.space_group_name_H-M   'P 1'
#
loop_
_entity.id
_entity.type
_entity.pdbx_description
1 polymer ?
#
loop_
_entity_poly.entity_id
_entity_poly.type
_entity_poly.pdbx_seq_one_letter_code
_entity_poly.pdbx_strand_id
1 'polypeptide(L)'
;MISELCNSLFLTYLASEYLVVANDDNNRRSSSSNSGSTSFLTAGRNIQQTAATFTLKQRLTYLMAGVVLMVNILDRIVGVTDWFHSSTELLYIFSWPFKIGLAASCYIGALYVDINRKVLFQRNRNDQTKGTASTNTTSSNKNNNADMRTQRMPFCSTFLPKVGWAFFKVLPAYPFLAVLISFGFLFVINIWEFLHLPEEWLNMPIYYGTLYGPFAYTYVHVKQQVACHESLTLPT
;
A
#
# COMPACT_ATOMS: atom_id res chain seq x y z
N MET A 1 7.86 21.08 -2.40
CA MET A 1 6.66 20.54 -1.72
C MET A 1 6.18 19.19 -2.24
N ILE A 2 5.77 19.01 -3.51
CA ILE A 2 5.30 17.68 -3.99
C ILE A 2 6.44 16.65 -4.05
N SER A 3 7.62 17.03 -4.54
CA SER A 3 8.84 16.20 -4.45
C SER A 3 9.21 15.82 -3.02
N GLU A 4 9.09 16.73 -2.05
CA GLU A 4 9.37 16.47 -0.64
C GLU A 4 8.38 15.48 -0.03
N LEU A 5 7.10 15.58 -0.39
CA LEU A 5 6.07 14.61 0.00
C LEU A 5 6.31 13.24 -0.64
N CYS A 6 6.66 13.19 -1.93
CA CYS A 6 7.01 11.93 -2.58
C CYS A 6 8.27 11.30 -1.98
N ASN A 7 9.28 12.10 -1.62
CA ASN A 7 10.45 11.64 -0.89
C ASN A 7 10.10 11.13 0.51
N SER A 8 9.22 11.82 1.26
CA SER A 8 8.84 11.38 2.61
C SER A 8 8.01 10.10 2.58
N LEU A 9 7.08 9.97 1.63
CA LEU A 9 6.31 8.74 1.39
C LEU A 9 7.23 7.58 1.01
N PHE A 10 8.24 7.84 0.18
CA PHE A 10 9.21 6.83 -0.21
C PHE A 10 10.12 6.39 0.95
N LEU A 11 10.61 7.35 1.74
CA LEU A 11 11.38 7.08 2.96
C LEU A 11 10.55 6.30 3.98
N THR A 12 9.29 6.67 4.18
CA THR A 12 8.37 5.98 5.09
C THR A 12 8.10 4.55 4.60
N TYR A 13 7.90 4.36 3.30
CA TYR A 13 7.75 3.04 2.69
C TYR A 13 9.01 2.19 2.88
N LEU A 14 10.20 2.72 2.58
CA LEU A 14 11.48 2.03 2.78
C LEU A 14 11.71 1.67 4.26
N ALA A 15 11.45 2.60 5.17
CA ALA A 15 11.57 2.36 6.60
C ALA A 15 10.62 1.25 7.06
N SER A 16 9.38 1.24 6.58
CA SER A 16 8.41 0.19 6.92
C SER A 16 8.82 -1.20 6.40
N GLU A 17 9.38 -1.29 5.18
CA GLU A 17 9.93 -2.55 4.66
C GLU A 17 11.14 -3.01 5.48
N TYR A 18 12.04 -2.09 5.83
CA TYR A 18 13.23 -2.42 6.61
C TYR A 18 12.86 -2.96 8.00
N LEU A 19 11.85 -2.37 8.65
CA LEU A 19 11.35 -2.79 9.96
C LEU A 19 10.70 -4.18 9.90
N VAL A 20 9.94 -4.49 8.84
CA VAL A 20 9.33 -5.81 8.64
C VAL A 20 10.39 -6.89 8.46
N VAL A 21 11.43 -6.62 7.66
CA VAL A 21 12.55 -7.57 7.46
C VAL A 21 13.32 -7.81 8.76
N ALA A 22 13.64 -6.74 9.50
CA ALA A 22 14.36 -6.85 10.77
C ALA A 22 13.58 -7.66 11.83
N ASN A 23 12.25 -7.56 11.84
CA ASN A 23 11.40 -8.28 12.79
C ASN A 23 11.29 -9.78 12.47
N ASP A 24 11.26 -10.16 11.19
CA ASP A 24 11.26 -11.56 10.74
C ASP A 24 12.56 -12.28 11.15
N ASP A 25 13.71 -11.61 11.06
CA ASP A 25 15.01 -12.16 11.46
C ASP A 25 15.10 -12.38 12.98
N ASN A 26 14.53 -11.47 13.79
CA ASN A 26 14.47 -11.63 15.24
C ASN A 26 13.60 -12.82 15.66
N ASN A 27 12.43 -13.01 15.03
CA ASN A 27 11.54 -14.13 15.35
C ASN A 27 12.15 -15.50 14.99
N ARG A 28 12.98 -15.56 13.93
CA ARG A 28 13.72 -16.79 13.59
C ARG A 28 14.80 -17.13 14.60
N ARG A 29 15.50 -16.13 15.15
CA ARG A 29 16.53 -16.34 16.19
C ARG A 29 15.94 -16.81 17.51
N SER A 30 14.79 -16.28 17.94
CA SER A 30 14.13 -16.71 19.17
C SER A 30 13.59 -18.15 19.09
N SER A 31 13.23 -18.62 17.88
CA SER A 31 12.73 -19.98 17.66
C SER A 31 13.83 -21.06 17.61
N SER A 32 15.12 -20.71 17.53
CA SER A 32 16.21 -21.69 17.36
C SER A 32 16.83 -22.21 18.66
N SER A 33 16.27 -21.87 19.83
CA SER A 33 16.88 -22.21 21.13
C SER A 33 16.43 -23.53 21.74
N ASN A 34 15.50 -24.27 21.13
CA ASN A 34 14.98 -25.52 21.71
C ASN A 34 14.67 -26.58 20.65
N SER A 35 15.69 -27.22 20.08
CA SER A 35 15.53 -28.56 19.50
C SER A 35 16.89 -29.25 19.34
N GLY A 36 17.20 -30.11 20.29
CA GLY A 36 18.28 -31.07 20.15
C GLY A 36 17.95 -32.11 19.08
N SER A 37 18.93 -32.36 18.22
CA SER A 37 19.18 -33.64 17.54
C SER A 37 17.98 -34.31 16.86
N THR A 38 17.71 -33.97 15.59
CA THR A 38 17.67 -34.93 14.45
C THR A 38 17.11 -34.26 13.19
N SER A 39 17.69 -34.61 12.03
CA SER A 39 17.28 -34.28 10.65
C SER A 39 18.05 -33.18 9.89
N PHE A 40 19.34 -33.41 9.68
CA PHE A 40 20.23 -32.70 8.75
C PHE A 40 19.74 -32.67 7.28
N LEU A 41 18.79 -33.54 6.90
CA LEU A 41 18.24 -33.63 5.54
C LEU A 41 17.06 -32.68 5.25
N THR A 42 16.45 -32.08 6.28
CA THR A 42 15.32 -31.15 6.10
C THR A 42 15.78 -29.69 5.90
N ALA A 43 17.01 -29.36 6.30
CA ALA A 43 17.59 -28.02 6.17
C ALA A 43 17.83 -27.60 4.70
N GLY A 44 18.07 -28.55 3.79
CA GLY A 44 18.41 -28.25 2.38
C GLY A 44 17.24 -27.71 1.54
N ARG A 45 15.99 -28.08 1.85
CA ARG A 45 14.81 -27.66 1.05
C ARG A 45 14.33 -26.24 1.35
N ASN A 46 14.56 -25.74 2.57
CA ASN A 46 14.14 -24.38 2.96
C ASN A 46 15.07 -23.28 2.39
N ILE A 47 16.32 -23.61 2.07
CA ILE A 47 17.27 -22.64 1.50
C ILE A 47 16.88 -22.26 0.07
N GLN A 48 16.35 -23.20 -0.72
CA GLN A 48 16.00 -22.95 -2.12
C GLN A 48 14.71 -22.12 -2.30
N GLN A 49 13.74 -22.21 -1.39
CA GLN A 49 12.55 -21.34 -1.42
C GLN A 49 12.85 -19.89 -0.99
N THR A 50 13.91 -19.68 -0.23
CA THR A 50 14.30 -18.34 0.24
C THR A 50 14.92 -17.49 -0.90
N ALA A 51 15.57 -18.12 -1.88
CA ALA A 51 16.15 -17.42 -3.03
C ALA A 51 15.09 -16.84 -3.98
N ALA A 52 13.96 -17.52 -4.18
CA ALA A 52 12.92 -17.07 -5.11
C ALA A 52 12.14 -15.85 -4.58
N THR A 53 11.90 -15.77 -3.27
CA THR A 53 11.18 -14.64 -2.65
C THR A 53 12.00 -13.35 -2.64
N PHE A 54 13.34 -13.45 -2.61
CA PHE A 54 14.23 -12.29 -2.67
C PHE A 54 14.13 -11.53 -4.01
N THR A 55 14.03 -12.26 -5.13
CA THR A 55 13.99 -11.65 -6.47
C THR A 55 12.72 -10.83 -6.74
N LEU A 56 11.58 -11.21 -6.16
CA LEU A 56 10.32 -10.48 -6.36
C LEU A 56 10.27 -9.20 -5.53
N LYS A 57 10.78 -9.24 -4.29
CA LYS A 57 10.91 -8.03 -3.45
C LYS A 57 11.82 -7.00 -4.12
N GLN A 58 12.96 -7.45 -4.63
CA GLN A 58 13.93 -6.57 -5.29
C GLN A 58 13.34 -5.89 -6.54
N ARG A 59 12.53 -6.60 -7.33
CA ARG A 59 11.81 -6.02 -8.48
C ARG A 59 10.80 -4.95 -8.07
N LEU A 60 10.12 -5.14 -6.93
CA LEU A 60 9.17 -4.15 -6.42
C LEU A 60 9.88 -2.88 -5.94
N THR A 61 11.02 -3.04 -5.26
CA THR A 61 11.86 -1.91 -4.81
C THR A 61 12.35 -1.09 -6.01
N TYR A 62 12.81 -1.73 -7.08
CA TYR A 62 13.21 -1.03 -8.30
C TYR A 62 12.04 -0.32 -8.99
N LEU A 63 10.84 -0.92 -8.99
CA LEU A 63 9.65 -0.29 -9.55
C LEU A 63 9.28 0.96 -8.74
N MET A 64 9.28 0.88 -7.41
CA MET A 64 9.00 2.03 -6.56
C MET A 64 10.07 3.12 -6.72
N ALA A 65 11.35 2.76 -6.74
CA ALA A 65 12.44 3.71 -7.00
C ALA A 65 12.28 4.38 -8.37
N GLY A 66 11.86 3.63 -9.39
CA GLY A 66 11.55 4.15 -10.72
C GLY A 66 10.38 5.13 -10.72
N VAL A 67 9.29 4.83 -10.00
CA VAL A 67 8.15 5.74 -9.85
C VAL A 67 8.58 7.03 -9.15
N VAL A 68 9.36 6.95 -8.08
CA VAL A 68 9.85 8.14 -7.37
C VAL A 68 10.79 8.97 -8.22
N LEU A 69 11.71 8.34 -8.94
CA LEU A 69 12.58 9.03 -9.88
C LEU A 69 11.77 9.70 -10.99
N MET A 70 10.73 9.05 -11.50
CA MET A 70 9.85 9.60 -12.53
C MET A 70 9.05 10.81 -12.00
N VAL A 71 8.53 10.74 -10.77
CA VAL A 71 7.86 11.86 -10.11
C VAL A 71 8.83 13.01 -9.84
N ASN A 72 10.08 12.74 -9.45
CA ASN A 72 11.10 13.77 -9.27
C ASN A 72 11.49 14.46 -10.58
N ILE A 73 11.58 13.69 -11.67
CA ILE A 73 11.81 14.24 -13.01
C ILE A 73 10.62 15.12 -13.43
N LEU A 74 9.38 14.66 -13.20
CA LEU A 74 8.19 15.46 -13.47
C LEU A 74 8.17 16.75 -12.64
N ASP A 75 8.50 16.69 -11.35
CA ASP A 75 8.53 17.88 -10.49
C ASP A 75 9.61 18.88 -10.96
N ARG A 76 10.76 18.40 -11.43
CA ARG A 76 11.78 19.24 -12.07
C ARG A 76 11.31 19.85 -13.39
N ILE A 77 10.62 19.08 -14.24
CA ILE A 77 10.07 19.60 -15.51
C ILE A 77 9.00 20.65 -15.22
N VAL A 78 8.15 20.41 -14.21
CA VAL A 78 7.12 21.37 -13.76
C VAL A 78 7.75 22.64 -13.21
N GLY A 79 8.82 22.55 -12.41
CA GLY A 79 9.56 23.72 -11.93
C GLY A 79 10.26 24.49 -13.06
N VAL A 80 10.70 23.81 -14.12
CA VAL A 80 11.20 24.48 -15.33
C VAL A 80 10.06 25.18 -16.09
N THR A 81 8.86 24.60 -16.13
CA THR A 81 7.70 25.28 -16.72
C THR A 81 7.22 26.47 -15.88
N ASP A 82 7.38 26.45 -14.56
CA ASP A 82 7.13 27.61 -13.68
C ASP A 82 8.08 28.78 -14.00
N TRP A 83 9.30 28.49 -14.45
CA TRP A 83 10.25 29.50 -14.92
C TRP A 83 9.86 30.12 -16.28
N PHE A 84 9.12 29.39 -17.12
CA PHE A 84 8.50 29.91 -18.34
C PHE A 84 7.13 30.58 -18.09
N HIS A 85 6.64 30.58 -16.84
CA HIS A 85 5.26 30.89 -16.48
C HIS A 85 5.00 32.37 -16.17
N SER A 86 5.91 33.27 -16.52
CA SER A 86 5.58 34.71 -16.50
C SER A 86 4.50 35.11 -17.52
N SER A 87 4.02 34.19 -18.38
CA SER A 87 3.08 34.51 -19.47
C SER A 87 1.85 33.59 -19.61
N THR A 88 1.56 32.64 -18.71
CA THR A 88 0.51 31.63 -18.97
C THR A 88 -0.33 31.20 -17.75
N GLU A 89 -1.02 32.15 -17.11
CA GLU A 89 -2.06 31.89 -16.08
C GLU A 89 -3.07 30.78 -16.46
N LEU A 90 -3.39 30.62 -17.75
CA LEU A 90 -4.34 29.60 -18.26
C LEU A 90 -3.83 28.15 -18.15
N LEU A 91 -2.52 27.94 -18.22
CA LEU A 91 -1.93 26.59 -18.14
C LEU A 91 -1.96 26.05 -16.70
N TYR A 92 -1.96 26.95 -15.71
CA TYR A 92 -2.04 26.56 -14.30
C TYR A 92 -3.38 25.88 -13.98
N ILE A 93 -4.48 26.44 -14.49
CA ILE A 93 -5.83 25.88 -14.35
C ILE A 93 -5.93 24.47 -14.98
N PHE A 94 -5.28 24.25 -16.14
CA PHE A 94 -5.25 22.95 -16.80
C PHE A 94 -4.31 21.93 -16.13
N SER A 95 -3.24 22.39 -15.46
CA SER A 95 -2.26 21.50 -14.82
C SER A 95 -2.79 20.82 -13.56
N TRP A 96 -3.70 21.48 -12.84
CA TRP A 96 -4.27 21.00 -11.59
C TRP A 96 -5.00 19.65 -11.71
N PRO A 97 -5.97 19.48 -12.62
CA PRO A 97 -6.65 18.19 -12.79
C PRO A 97 -5.70 17.09 -13.23
N PHE A 98 -4.65 17.42 -14.00
CA PHE A 98 -3.63 16.44 -14.40
C PHE A 98 -2.80 15.97 -13.19
N LYS A 99 -2.34 16.89 -12.33
CA LYS A 99 -1.61 16.55 -11.09
C LYS A 99 -2.46 15.67 -10.17
N ILE A 100 -3.73 16.03 -9.99
CA ILE A 100 -4.67 15.25 -9.17
C ILE A 100 -4.91 13.87 -9.79
N GLY A 101 -5.11 13.80 -11.11
CA GLY A 101 -5.30 12.54 -11.84
C GLY A 101 -4.08 11.62 -11.73
N LEU A 102 -2.88 12.17 -11.84
CA LEU A 102 -1.63 11.41 -11.71
C LEU A 102 -1.47 10.88 -10.28
N ALA A 103 -1.67 11.72 -9.27
CA ALA A 103 -1.64 11.31 -7.87
C ALA A 103 -2.68 10.21 -7.56
N ALA A 104 -3.90 10.36 -8.07
CA ALA A 104 -4.96 9.36 -7.95
C ALA A 104 -4.57 8.04 -8.63
N SER A 105 -3.96 8.09 -9.82
CA SER A 105 -3.51 6.88 -10.53
C SER A 105 -2.39 6.15 -9.78
N CYS A 106 -1.40 6.87 -9.26
CA CYS A 106 -0.35 6.33 -8.41
C CYS A 106 -0.93 5.68 -7.15
N TYR A 107 -1.89 6.35 -6.51
CA TYR A 107 -2.57 5.84 -5.33
C TYR A 107 -3.35 4.53 -5.62
N ILE A 108 -4.13 4.49 -6.71
CA ILE A 108 -4.85 3.28 -7.14
C ILE A 108 -3.86 2.14 -7.45
N GLY A 109 -2.74 2.45 -8.10
CA GLY A 109 -1.67 1.50 -8.39
C GLY A 109 -1.06 0.90 -7.11
N ALA A 110 -0.74 1.75 -6.13
CA ALA A 110 -0.21 1.32 -4.84
C ALA A 110 -1.22 0.44 -4.08
N LEU A 111 -2.50 0.83 -4.06
CA LEU A 111 -3.60 0.07 -3.45
C LEU A 111 -3.73 -1.33 -4.06
N TYR A 112 -3.66 -1.41 -5.39
CA TYR A 112 -3.73 -2.67 -6.13
C TYR A 112 -2.56 -3.61 -5.79
N VAL A 113 -1.34 -3.07 -5.74
CA VAL A 113 -0.14 -3.85 -5.39
C VAL A 113 -0.24 -4.38 -3.96
N ASP A 114 -0.66 -3.56 -3.00
CA ASP A 114 -0.80 -3.97 -1.58
C ASP A 114 -1.83 -5.10 -1.42
N ILE A 115 -2.99 -4.99 -2.08
CA ILE A 115 -4.03 -6.01 -2.03
C ILE A 115 -3.55 -7.33 -2.64
N ASN A 116 -2.90 -7.28 -3.81
CA ASN A 116 -2.34 -8.49 -4.42
C ASN A 116 -1.29 -9.17 -3.55
N ARG A 117 -0.47 -8.39 -2.84
CA ARG A 117 0.54 -8.92 -1.92
C ARG A 117 -0.12 -9.70 -0.78
N LYS A 118 -1.22 -9.18 -0.22
CA LYS A 118 -1.97 -9.83 0.86
C LYS A 118 -2.65 -11.12 0.42
N VAL A 119 -3.31 -11.11 -0.73
CA VAL A 119 -3.97 -12.31 -1.29
C VAL A 119 -2.96 -13.43 -1.52
N LEU A 120 -1.79 -13.10 -2.07
CA LEU A 120 -0.70 -14.08 -2.23
C LEU A 120 -0.20 -14.64 -0.89
N PHE A 121 -0.09 -13.80 0.13
CA PHE A 121 0.35 -14.22 1.45
C PHE A 121 -0.66 -15.14 2.14
N GLN A 122 -1.96 -14.83 2.05
CA GLN A 122 -3.01 -15.69 2.60
C GLN A 122 -3.05 -17.07 1.94
N ARG A 123 -2.93 -17.11 0.60
CA ARG A 123 -2.90 -18.36 -0.16
C ARG A 123 -1.78 -19.29 0.31
N ASN A 124 -0.56 -18.76 0.46
CA ASN A 124 0.57 -19.53 0.97
C ASN A 124 0.33 -20.09 2.39
N ARG A 125 -0.42 -19.37 3.22
CA ARG A 125 -0.75 -19.81 4.58
C ARG A 125 -1.75 -20.95 4.59
N ASN A 126 -2.76 -20.90 3.71
CA ASN A 126 -3.78 -21.96 3.58
C ASN A 126 -3.21 -23.26 3.00
N ASP A 127 -2.20 -23.18 2.14
CA ASP A 127 -1.53 -24.36 1.60
C ASP A 127 -0.68 -25.09 2.67
N GLN A 128 -0.09 -24.34 3.62
CA GLN A 128 0.64 -24.93 4.75
C GLN A 128 -0.26 -25.68 5.72
N THR A 129 -1.45 -25.15 6.04
CA THR A 129 -2.36 -25.79 7.00
C THR A 129 -2.95 -27.11 6.49
N LYS A 130 -3.17 -27.23 5.17
CA LYS A 130 -3.66 -28.48 4.56
C LYS A 130 -2.60 -29.60 4.56
N GLY A 131 -1.33 -29.25 4.44
CA GLY A 131 -0.23 -30.22 4.37
C GLY A 131 0.00 -31.01 5.67
N THR A 132 -0.37 -30.45 6.82
CA THR A 132 -0.14 -31.11 8.13
C THR A 132 -1.29 -32.04 8.53
N ALA A 133 -2.49 -31.90 7.96
CA ALA A 133 -3.64 -32.72 8.31
C ALA A 133 -3.82 -33.99 7.45
N SER A 134 -3.11 -34.12 6.32
CA SER A 134 -3.30 -35.20 5.35
C SER A 134 -2.09 -36.12 5.25
N THR A 135 -1.72 -36.78 6.35
CA THR A 135 -0.63 -37.78 6.34
C THR A 135 -1.11 -39.24 6.28
N ASN A 136 -2.42 -39.53 6.29
CA ASN A 136 -2.91 -40.93 6.36
C ASN A 136 -3.98 -41.32 5.32
N THR A 137 -3.92 -40.84 4.06
CA THR A 137 -4.76 -41.44 3.02
C THR A 137 -4.08 -41.52 1.65
N THR A 138 -3.90 -42.77 1.24
CA THR A 138 -3.17 -43.27 0.09
C THR A 138 -3.76 -42.82 -1.24
N SER A 139 -2.86 -42.34 -2.11
CA SER A 139 -2.83 -42.45 -3.57
C SER A 139 -4.14 -42.55 -4.36
N SER A 140 -4.37 -41.55 -5.22
CA SER A 140 -4.58 -41.72 -6.67
C SER A 140 -5.47 -40.61 -7.21
N ASN A 141 -4.91 -39.45 -7.54
CA ASN A 141 -5.41 -38.70 -8.69
C ASN A 141 -4.36 -37.73 -9.23
N LYS A 142 -3.63 -38.19 -10.24
CA LYS A 142 -2.54 -37.48 -10.90
C LYS A 142 -3.04 -37.10 -12.28
N ASN A 143 -3.82 -36.01 -12.43
CA ASN A 143 -4.11 -35.40 -13.75
C ASN A 143 -4.66 -33.95 -13.75
N ASN A 144 -4.89 -33.28 -12.61
CA ASN A 144 -5.54 -31.93 -12.60
C ASN A 144 -4.58 -30.73 -12.41
N ASN A 145 -3.26 -30.92 -12.58
CA ASN A 145 -2.27 -29.91 -12.18
C ASN A 145 -1.98 -28.79 -13.21
N ALA A 146 -2.68 -28.75 -14.35
CA ALA A 146 -2.40 -27.73 -15.37
C ALA A 146 -3.15 -26.40 -15.14
N ASP A 147 -4.27 -26.40 -14.40
CA ASP A 147 -5.16 -25.22 -14.32
C ASP A 147 -4.92 -24.36 -13.06
N MET A 148 -3.95 -24.73 -12.22
CA MET A 148 -3.68 -24.04 -10.95
C MET A 148 -2.72 -22.84 -11.10
N ARG A 149 -2.25 -22.55 -12.32
CA ARG A 149 -1.31 -21.45 -12.57
C ARG A 149 -2.08 -20.17 -12.89
N THR A 150 -2.13 -19.29 -11.89
CA THR A 150 -2.34 -17.84 -12.06
C THR A 150 -3.79 -17.36 -12.08
N GLN A 151 -4.59 -17.73 -11.08
CA GLN A 151 -5.70 -16.86 -10.66
C GLN A 151 -5.14 -15.59 -9.99
N ARG A 152 -4.59 -14.68 -10.81
CA ARG A 152 -4.56 -13.26 -10.43
C ARG A 152 -5.98 -12.75 -10.63
N MET A 153 -6.52 -12.04 -9.66
CA MET A 153 -7.80 -11.36 -9.87
C MET A 153 -7.64 -10.40 -11.06
N PRO A 154 -8.50 -10.49 -12.09
CA PRO A 154 -8.43 -9.57 -13.22
C PRO A 154 -8.63 -8.13 -12.73
N PHE A 155 -7.58 -7.31 -12.89
CA PHE A 155 -7.51 -5.94 -12.37
C PHE A 155 -8.72 -5.09 -12.78
N CYS A 156 -9.03 -5.05 -14.06
CA CYS A 156 -10.05 -4.16 -14.59
C CYS A 156 -11.49 -4.60 -14.27
N SER A 157 -11.76 -5.92 -14.21
CA SER A 157 -13.16 -6.38 -14.13
C SER A 157 -13.70 -6.52 -12.71
N THR A 158 -12.84 -6.78 -11.71
CA THR A 158 -13.32 -7.03 -10.34
C THR A 158 -12.84 -5.99 -9.34
N PHE A 159 -11.64 -5.46 -9.51
CA PHE A 159 -11.03 -4.55 -8.53
C PHE A 159 -11.46 -3.10 -8.76
N LEU A 160 -11.27 -2.59 -9.98
CA LEU A 160 -11.58 -1.20 -10.33
C LEU A 160 -13.04 -0.79 -10.01
N PRO A 161 -14.08 -1.58 -10.34
CA PRO A 161 -15.46 -1.21 -9.98
C PRO A 161 -15.71 -1.20 -8.48
N LYS A 162 -15.04 -2.06 -7.69
CA LYS A 162 -15.18 -2.06 -6.22
C LYS A 162 -14.54 -0.82 -5.60
N VAL A 163 -13.35 -0.42 -6.08
CA VAL A 163 -12.69 0.81 -5.64
C VAL A 163 -13.52 2.03 -6.04
N GLY A 164 -14.00 2.06 -7.29
CA GLY A 164 -14.89 3.12 -7.77
C GLY A 164 -16.16 3.23 -6.93
N TRP A 165 -16.81 2.10 -6.63
CA TRP A 165 -18.01 2.08 -5.79
C TRP A 165 -17.76 2.58 -4.37
N ALA A 166 -16.67 2.14 -3.75
CA ALA A 166 -16.28 2.63 -2.43
C ALA A 166 -15.99 4.14 -2.46
N PHE A 167 -15.35 4.64 -3.51
CA PHE A 167 -15.09 6.06 -3.69
C PHE A 167 -16.39 6.87 -3.87
N PHE A 168 -17.29 6.42 -4.74
CA PHE A 168 -18.61 7.04 -4.92
C PHE A 168 -19.44 7.06 -3.64
N LYS A 169 -19.28 6.06 -2.76
CA LYS A 169 -19.95 6.03 -1.46
C LYS A 169 -19.39 7.07 -0.48
N VAL A 170 -18.10 7.38 -0.56
CA VAL A 170 -17.44 8.39 0.28
C VAL A 170 -17.67 9.81 -0.28
N LEU A 171 -17.85 9.96 -1.59
CA LEU A 171 -18.05 11.24 -2.27
C LEU A 171 -19.13 12.16 -1.63
N PRO A 172 -20.34 11.69 -1.28
CA PRO A 172 -21.33 12.54 -0.62
C PRO A 172 -21.00 12.85 0.85
N ALA A 173 -20.19 12.03 1.51
CA ALA A 173 -19.73 12.28 2.87
C ALA A 173 -18.56 13.29 2.92
N TYR A 174 -17.86 13.48 1.79
CA TYR A 174 -16.71 14.37 1.68
C TYR A 174 -16.96 15.80 2.16
N PRO A 175 -18.02 16.53 1.75
CA PRO A 175 -18.27 17.88 2.25
C PRO A 175 -18.48 17.92 3.76
N PHE A 176 -19.15 16.93 4.34
CA PHE A 176 -19.35 16.85 5.78
C PHE A 176 -18.04 16.56 6.53
N LEU A 177 -17.21 15.66 5.98
CA LEU A 177 -15.90 15.34 6.55
C LEU A 177 -14.98 16.56 6.51
N ALA A 178 -14.99 17.30 5.40
CA ALA A 178 -14.21 18.53 5.25
C ALA A 178 -14.64 19.59 6.28
N VAL A 179 -15.95 19.80 6.47
CA VAL A 179 -16.47 20.71 7.50
C VAL A 179 -16.05 20.27 8.90
N LEU A 180 -16.17 18.98 9.23
CA LEU A 180 -15.79 18.45 10.54
C LEU A 180 -14.29 18.58 10.81
N ILE A 181 -13.45 18.30 9.81
CA ILE A 181 -11.99 18.49 9.88
C ILE A 181 -11.66 19.97 10.08
N SER A 182 -12.33 20.88 9.34
CA SER A 182 -12.16 22.32 9.51
C SER A 182 -12.52 22.79 10.92
N PHE A 183 -13.63 22.31 11.49
CA PHE A 183 -13.99 22.59 12.89
C PHE A 183 -12.92 22.11 13.88
N GLY A 184 -12.38 20.90 13.67
CA GLY A 184 -11.28 20.39 14.47
C GLY A 184 -10.04 21.28 14.41
N PHE A 185 -9.63 21.71 13.21
CA PHE A 185 -8.49 22.61 13.05
C PHE A 185 -8.75 24.01 13.61
N LEU A 186 -9.98 24.51 13.55
CA LEU A 186 -10.36 25.80 14.14
C LEU A 186 -10.13 25.78 15.66
N PHE A 187 -10.42 24.66 16.32
CA PHE A 187 -10.10 24.48 17.74
C PHE A 187 -8.59 24.44 18.00
N VAL A 188 -7.82 23.75 17.14
CA VAL A 188 -6.36 23.70 17.26
C VAL A 188 -5.71 25.07 17.06
N ILE A 189 -6.19 25.85 16.08
CA ILE A 189 -5.74 27.24 15.85
C ILE A 189 -5.98 28.09 17.10
N ASN A 190 -7.18 28.03 17.69
CA ASN A 190 -7.48 28.78 18.92
C ASN A 190 -6.55 28.40 20.08
N ILE A 191 -6.20 27.12 20.23
CA ILE A 191 -5.22 26.69 21.24
C ILE A 191 -3.83 27.25 20.94
N TRP A 192 -3.41 27.24 19.67
CA TRP A 192 -2.12 27.75 19.23
C TRP A 192 -1.99 29.25 19.45
N GLU A 193 -3.05 30.00 19.11
CA GLU A 193 -3.18 31.44 19.34
C GLU A 193 -3.13 31.75 20.83
N PHE A 194 -3.86 31.00 21.66
CA PHE A 194 -3.80 31.15 23.11
C PHE A 194 -2.37 30.94 23.66
N LEU A 195 -1.62 29.99 23.09
CA LEU A 195 -0.23 29.72 23.44
C LEU A 195 0.80 30.66 22.78
N HIS A 196 0.36 31.61 21.93
CA HIS A 196 1.22 32.53 21.17
C HIS A 196 2.29 31.81 20.33
N LEU A 197 1.95 30.63 19.79
CA LEU A 197 2.84 29.85 18.93
C LEU A 197 2.71 30.30 17.46
N PRO A 198 3.77 30.18 16.64
CA PRO A 198 3.72 30.54 15.22
C PRO A 198 2.76 29.62 14.45
N GLU A 199 1.73 30.20 13.84
CA GLU A 199 0.68 29.49 13.09
C GLU A 199 1.18 28.83 11.79
N GLU A 200 2.33 29.28 11.27
CA GLU A 200 2.96 28.76 10.05
C GLU A 200 3.22 27.25 10.12
N TRP A 201 3.49 26.74 11.32
CA TRP A 201 3.72 25.32 11.57
C TRP A 201 2.44 24.50 11.46
N LEU A 202 1.27 25.13 11.60
CA LEU A 202 -0.03 24.49 11.56
C LEU A 202 -0.61 24.43 10.15
N ASN A 203 -0.21 25.35 9.26
CA ASN A 203 -0.64 25.35 7.85
C ASN A 203 -0.33 24.04 7.13
N MET A 204 0.85 23.45 7.38
CA MET A 204 1.25 22.18 6.79
C MET A 204 0.34 21.02 7.24
N PRO A 205 0.15 20.74 8.55
CA PRO A 205 -0.81 19.74 9.04
C PRO A 205 -2.24 19.96 8.57
N ILE A 206 -2.73 21.21 8.54
CA ILE A 206 -4.08 21.53 8.06
C ILE A 206 -4.20 21.15 6.59
N TYR A 207 -3.25 21.60 5.76
CA TYR A 207 -3.22 21.29 4.34
C TYR A 207 -3.16 19.78 4.08
N TYR A 208 -2.27 19.06 4.78
CA TYR A 208 -2.14 17.62 4.62
C TYR A 208 -3.34 16.84 5.16
N GLY A 209 -3.88 17.23 6.31
CA GLY A 209 -5.02 16.57 6.93
C GLY A 209 -6.29 16.71 6.10
N THR A 210 -6.57 17.92 5.59
CA THR A 210 -7.73 18.17 4.73
C THR A 210 -7.60 17.49 3.38
N LEU A 211 -6.42 17.54 2.76
CA LEU A 211 -6.22 16.98 1.42
C LEU A 211 -6.12 15.46 1.41
N TYR A 212 -5.41 14.85 2.38
CA TYR A 212 -5.15 13.40 2.39
C TYR A 212 -6.05 12.60 3.34
N GLY A 213 -6.65 13.24 4.35
CA GLY A 213 -7.51 12.57 5.33
C GLY A 213 -8.63 11.73 4.70
N PRO A 214 -9.41 12.28 3.75
CA PRO A 214 -10.47 11.52 3.07
C PRO A 214 -9.95 10.32 2.27
N PHE A 215 -8.78 10.45 1.63
CA PHE A 215 -8.16 9.35 0.89
C PHE A 215 -7.68 8.25 1.84
N ALA A 216 -7.07 8.61 2.97
CA ALA A 216 -6.67 7.65 3.99
C ALA A 216 -7.88 6.91 4.59
N TYR A 217 -9.00 7.60 4.81
CA TYR A 217 -10.24 6.94 5.25
C TYR A 217 -10.74 5.93 4.20
N THR A 218 -10.79 6.33 2.94
CA THR A 218 -11.20 5.45 1.82
C THR A 218 -10.27 4.24 1.70
N TYR A 219 -8.96 4.44 1.86
CA TYR A 219 -7.95 3.38 1.90
C TYR A 219 -8.31 2.31 2.94
N VAL A 220 -8.51 2.73 4.20
CA VAL A 220 -8.81 1.83 5.32
C VAL A 220 -10.12 1.09 5.06
N HIS A 221 -11.15 1.78 4.56
CA HIS A 221 -12.46 1.18 4.31
C HIS A 221 -12.44 0.13 3.21
N VAL A 222 -11.77 0.41 2.07
CA VAL A 222 -11.61 -0.57 0.97
C VAL A 222 -10.81 -1.77 1.45
N LYS A 223 -9.74 -1.53 2.20
CA LYS A 223 -8.90 -2.58 2.77
C LYS A 223 -9.68 -3.51 3.70
N GLN A 224 -10.54 -2.96 4.55
CA GLN A 224 -11.42 -3.73 5.43
C GLN A 224 -12.44 -4.55 4.65
N GLN A 225 -13.07 -3.98 3.60
CA GLN A 225 -14.02 -4.70 2.78
C GLN A 225 -13.39 -5.89 2.05
N VAL A 226 -12.20 -5.68 1.47
CA VAL A 226 -11.47 -6.75 0.78
C VAL A 226 -11.03 -7.84 1.76
N ALA A 227 -10.52 -7.46 2.94
CA ALA A 227 -10.10 -8.42 3.95
C ALA A 227 -11.27 -9.21 4.57
N CYS A 228 -12.43 -8.58 4.78
CA CYS A 228 -13.58 -9.22 5.40
C CYS A 228 -14.30 -10.19 4.43
N HIS A 229 -14.43 -9.82 3.16
CA HIS A 229 -15.17 -10.65 2.19
C HIS A 229 -14.52 -12.01 1.92
N GLU A 230 -13.20 -12.11 2.11
CA GLU A 230 -12.43 -13.35 1.94
C GLU A 230 -12.69 -14.35 3.09
N SER A 231 -12.98 -13.84 4.29
CA SER A 231 -13.28 -14.66 5.47
C SER A 231 -14.67 -15.31 5.46
N LEU A 232 -15.63 -14.72 4.73
CA LEU A 232 -17.01 -15.22 4.63
C LEU A 232 -17.22 -16.31 3.57
N THR A 233 -16.29 -16.48 2.64
CA THR A 233 -16.39 -17.48 1.56
C THR A 233 -15.73 -18.82 1.87
N LEU A 234 -15.16 -18.99 3.08
CA LEU A 234 -14.70 -20.31 3.53
C LEU A 234 -15.92 -21.09 4.05
N PRO A 235 -16.35 -22.18 3.38
CA PRO A 235 -17.38 -23.04 3.92
C PRO A 235 -16.87 -23.63 5.24
N THR A 236 -17.58 -23.34 6.33
CA THR A 236 -17.44 -24.01 7.64
C THR A 236 -17.81 -25.47 7.55
#